data_AF-A0A1E4SFQ0-F1
#
_entry.id   AF-A0A1E4SFQ0-F1
#
_cell.length_a   1.000
_cell.length_b   1.000
_cell.length_c   1.000
_cell.angle_alpha   90.00
_cell.angle_beta   90.00
_cell.angle_gamma   90.00
#
_symmetry.space_group_name_H-M   'P 1'
#
loop_
_entity.id
_entity.type
_entity.pdbx_description
1 polymer ?
#
loop_
_entity_poly.entity_id
_entity_poly.type
_entity_poly.pdbx_seq_one_letter_code
_entity_poly.pdbx_strand_id
1 'polypeptide(L)'
;MDPQSQAVLEHLQHVQESPIPVNANLVDSYIPSITPSTVSPAYLQSFIPAINQVLYSKDYASVDPGSYVLQLLQRILSLLSFSQILDYYPPEFILESIASPDNVQALKLCLEIILLKYSEAETTTFLVKNNLLHLLVQQYLTNKSLDIAIVSQIESLVQSIVLDDTPLRAILAEPDFDLLYNQIRFKDIDTTLLARLLDYLLLLLPYVPGLNPQLYNFTYEELVDIGNEDPLFSVIVVLFYLNVLKEILRNELSKVYQTIKPTLTELTKLYNSEAEDFTKSEIISVLAQLSYMYPKDAAELLEGSQILKTYNLIKVYEYHELDIKLLSTLNPEVIVRVNESIYDDVLDGLSLLNNNKYLSILLNFIKCKSIFERFTSVYFQNALLSRLSIDKLLTIILEFSFHPHSKSYLFNNLPNIINNVLIDESGTRFGN
;
A
#
# COMPACT_ATOMS: atom_id res chain seq x y z
N MET A 1 -13.61 -38.24 25.46
CA MET A 1 -13.69 -36.83 25.06
C MET A 1 -14.60 -36.12 26.06
N ASP A 2 -14.39 -34.85 26.33
CA ASP A 2 -15.31 -34.07 27.16
C ASP A 2 -16.64 -33.80 26.42
N PRO A 3 -17.72 -33.44 27.15
CA PRO A 3 -19.05 -33.26 26.56
C PRO A 3 -19.12 -32.21 25.46
N GLN A 4 -18.31 -31.14 25.55
CA GLN A 4 -18.34 -30.05 24.57
C GLN A 4 -17.66 -30.47 23.28
N SER A 5 -16.51 -31.15 23.38
CA SER A 5 -15.86 -31.81 22.23
C SER A 5 -16.80 -32.76 21.50
N GLN A 6 -17.56 -33.56 22.23
CA GLN A 6 -18.49 -34.52 21.63
C GLN A 6 -19.66 -33.83 20.93
N ALA A 7 -20.24 -32.79 21.54
CA ALA A 7 -21.31 -32.00 20.92
C ALA A 7 -20.87 -31.32 19.61
N VAL A 8 -19.65 -30.78 19.56
CA VAL A 8 -19.10 -30.18 18.33
C VAL A 8 -18.87 -31.25 17.26
N LEU A 9 -18.30 -32.40 17.61
CA LEU A 9 -18.06 -33.50 16.67
C LEU A 9 -19.37 -34.03 16.08
N GLU A 10 -20.37 -34.30 16.93
CA GLU A 10 -21.70 -34.75 16.50
C GLU A 10 -22.38 -33.70 15.60
N HIS A 11 -22.23 -32.42 15.90
CA HIS A 11 -22.74 -31.33 15.04
C HIS A 11 -22.06 -31.34 13.67
N LEU A 12 -20.72 -31.47 13.60
CA LEU A 12 -20.00 -31.53 12.33
C LEU A 12 -20.39 -32.75 11.50
N GLN A 13 -20.57 -33.92 12.13
CA GLN A 13 -21.08 -35.13 11.48
C GLN A 13 -22.52 -34.93 10.97
N HIS A 14 -23.36 -34.23 11.73
CA HIS A 14 -24.73 -33.96 11.30
C HIS A 14 -24.80 -32.98 10.12
N VAL A 15 -23.97 -31.93 10.10
CA VAL A 15 -23.80 -31.01 8.97
C VAL A 15 -23.40 -31.74 7.69
N GLN A 16 -22.61 -32.80 7.82
CA GLN A 16 -22.24 -33.66 6.69
C GLN A 16 -23.44 -34.51 6.21
N GLU A 17 -24.16 -35.16 7.12
CA GLU A 17 -25.29 -36.03 6.78
C GLU A 17 -26.48 -35.26 6.22
N SER A 18 -26.63 -34.00 6.63
CA SER A 18 -27.68 -33.10 6.20
C SER A 18 -27.07 -31.70 6.07
N PRO A 19 -27.02 -31.07 4.87
CA PRO A 19 -26.34 -29.81 4.63
C PRO A 19 -27.07 -28.63 5.30
N ILE A 20 -27.00 -28.61 6.63
CA ILE A 20 -27.51 -27.55 7.49
C ILE A 20 -26.36 -26.57 7.79
N PRO A 21 -26.66 -25.29 8.08
CA PRO A 21 -25.63 -24.34 8.46
C PRO A 21 -24.86 -24.76 9.71
N VAL A 22 -23.57 -24.46 9.74
CA VAL A 22 -22.73 -24.64 10.92
C VAL A 22 -23.22 -23.72 12.04
N ASN A 23 -23.35 -24.29 13.25
CA ASN A 23 -23.71 -23.52 14.43
C ASN A 23 -22.48 -22.74 14.91
N ALA A 24 -22.35 -21.50 14.42
CA ALA A 24 -21.27 -20.57 14.74
C ALA A 24 -21.02 -20.45 16.24
N ASN A 25 -22.07 -20.26 17.06
CA ASN A 25 -21.92 -20.08 18.51
C ASN A 25 -21.37 -21.33 19.19
N LEU A 26 -21.77 -22.53 18.74
CA LEU A 26 -21.28 -23.78 19.29
C LEU A 26 -19.78 -23.96 19.01
N VAL A 27 -19.36 -23.70 17.77
CA VAL A 27 -17.96 -23.86 17.35
C VAL A 27 -17.09 -22.76 17.97
N ASP A 28 -17.50 -21.50 17.88
CA ASP A 28 -16.76 -20.34 18.40
C ASP A 28 -16.58 -20.40 19.92
N SER A 29 -17.61 -20.80 20.67
CA SER A 29 -17.48 -20.98 22.13
C SER A 29 -16.58 -22.15 22.53
N TYR A 30 -16.36 -23.12 21.63
CA TYR A 30 -15.50 -24.26 21.88
C TYR A 30 -14.02 -23.98 21.58
N ILE A 31 -13.72 -23.19 20.55
CA ILE A 31 -12.33 -22.86 20.13
C ILE A 31 -11.41 -22.46 21.30
N PRO A 32 -11.79 -21.54 22.21
CA PRO A 32 -10.94 -21.13 23.34
C PRO A 32 -10.66 -22.24 24.35
N SER A 33 -11.54 -23.26 24.43
CA SER A 33 -11.40 -24.39 25.36
C SER A 33 -10.39 -25.44 24.92
N ILE A 34 -9.96 -25.39 23.65
CA ILE A 34 -9.00 -26.35 23.10
C ILE A 34 -7.59 -26.00 23.61
N THR A 35 -6.99 -26.93 24.34
CA THR A 35 -5.63 -26.83 24.90
C THR A 35 -4.78 -28.01 24.42
N PRO A 36 -3.45 -27.98 24.60
CA PRO A 36 -2.59 -29.11 24.24
C PRO A 36 -3.03 -30.45 24.86
N SER A 37 -3.63 -30.45 26.06
CA SER A 37 -4.15 -31.65 26.71
C SER A 37 -5.40 -32.23 26.05
N THR A 38 -6.17 -31.40 25.33
CA THR A 38 -7.37 -31.83 24.59
C THR A 38 -6.99 -32.64 23.35
N VAL A 39 -5.90 -32.24 22.69
CA VAL A 39 -5.48 -32.74 21.36
C VAL A 39 -4.71 -34.07 21.46
N SER A 40 -5.42 -35.10 21.91
CA SER A 40 -4.91 -36.48 21.92
C SER A 40 -5.00 -37.15 20.53
N PRO A 41 -4.26 -38.23 20.25
CA PRO A 41 -4.36 -38.94 18.97
C PRO A 41 -5.78 -39.40 18.63
N ALA A 42 -6.56 -39.88 19.61
CA ALA A 42 -7.96 -40.27 19.42
C ALA A 42 -8.86 -39.08 19.09
N TYR A 43 -8.58 -37.91 19.68
CA TYR A 43 -9.28 -36.67 19.36
C TYR A 43 -9.03 -36.28 17.89
N LEU A 44 -7.76 -36.27 17.48
CA LEU A 44 -7.35 -35.91 16.11
C LEU A 44 -7.94 -36.85 15.06
N GLN A 45 -7.90 -38.16 15.30
CA GLN A 45 -8.49 -39.18 14.42
C GLN A 45 -10.00 -39.01 14.21
N SER A 46 -10.69 -38.37 15.16
CA SER A 46 -12.13 -38.13 15.06
C SER A 46 -12.43 -36.76 14.44
N PHE A 47 -11.74 -35.72 14.89
CA PHE A 47 -12.02 -34.34 14.50
C PHE A 47 -11.50 -33.97 13.11
N ILE A 48 -10.26 -34.33 12.76
CA ILE A 48 -9.68 -33.92 11.48
C ILE A 48 -10.50 -34.45 10.28
N PRO A 49 -10.89 -35.74 10.23
CA PRO A 49 -11.73 -36.23 9.14
C PRO A 49 -13.10 -35.53 9.07
N ALA A 50 -13.76 -35.30 10.21
CA ALA A 50 -15.06 -34.63 10.25
C ALA A 50 -14.97 -33.19 9.75
N ILE A 51 -13.95 -32.45 10.18
CA ILE A 51 -13.66 -31.09 9.70
C ILE A 51 -13.39 -31.09 8.19
N ASN A 52 -12.50 -31.96 7.72
CA ASN A 52 -12.12 -32.02 6.29
C ASN A 52 -13.31 -32.34 5.39
N GLN A 53 -14.22 -33.20 5.84
CA GLN A 53 -15.44 -33.51 5.09
C GLN A 53 -16.37 -32.30 4.95
N VAL A 54 -16.46 -31.44 5.95
CA VAL A 54 -17.21 -30.18 5.85
C VAL A 54 -16.49 -29.17 4.95
N LEU A 55 -15.18 -28.98 5.14
CA LEU A 55 -14.36 -28.03 4.36
C LEU A 55 -14.35 -28.35 2.86
N TYR A 56 -14.32 -29.63 2.49
CA TYR A 56 -14.29 -30.06 1.09
C TYR A 56 -15.67 -30.30 0.48
N SER A 57 -16.74 -29.95 1.21
CA SER A 57 -18.09 -29.99 0.66
C SER A 57 -18.26 -28.92 -0.42
N LYS A 58 -19.00 -29.25 -1.49
CA LYS A 58 -19.27 -28.31 -2.60
C LYS A 58 -20.02 -27.06 -2.15
N ASP A 59 -20.79 -27.18 -1.07
CA ASP A 59 -21.67 -26.14 -0.54
C ASP A 59 -21.04 -25.42 0.68
N TYR A 60 -19.73 -25.59 0.92
CA TYR A 60 -19.04 -25.06 2.12
C TYR A 60 -19.33 -23.57 2.36
N ALA A 61 -19.23 -22.73 1.32
CA ALA A 61 -19.49 -21.29 1.44
C ALA A 61 -20.92 -20.95 1.91
N SER A 62 -21.89 -21.83 1.64
CA SER A 62 -23.28 -21.67 2.10
C SER A 62 -23.51 -22.28 3.49
N VAL A 63 -22.76 -23.33 3.83
CA VAL A 63 -22.87 -24.08 5.09
C VAL A 63 -22.13 -23.36 6.22
N ASP A 64 -20.97 -22.76 5.96
CA ASP A 64 -20.16 -22.03 6.94
C ASP A 64 -19.62 -20.70 6.37
N PRO A 65 -20.49 -19.70 6.14
CA PRO A 65 -20.07 -18.41 5.60
C PRO A 65 -19.08 -17.66 6.51
N GLY A 66 -19.06 -17.96 7.82
CA GLY A 66 -18.14 -17.38 8.79
C GLY A 66 -16.79 -18.09 8.90
N SER A 67 -16.60 -19.21 8.20
CA SER A 67 -15.38 -20.03 8.26
C SER A 67 -15.01 -20.47 9.68
N TYR A 68 -15.99 -20.74 10.54
CA TYR A 68 -15.77 -21.21 11.92
C TYR A 68 -15.12 -22.59 11.96
N VAL A 69 -15.43 -23.46 10.99
CA VAL A 69 -14.82 -24.79 10.86
C VAL A 69 -13.34 -24.69 10.52
N LEU A 70 -12.97 -23.73 9.66
CA LEU A 70 -11.58 -23.44 9.35
C LEU A 70 -10.84 -22.88 10.58
N GLN A 71 -11.46 -21.95 11.32
CA GLN A 71 -10.89 -21.43 12.57
C GLN A 71 -10.70 -22.51 13.64
N LEU A 72 -11.65 -23.45 13.74
CA LEU A 72 -11.53 -24.62 14.61
C LEU A 72 -10.32 -25.47 14.21
N LEU A 73 -10.15 -25.73 12.92
CA LEU A 73 -9.00 -26.48 12.41
C LEU A 73 -7.70 -25.74 12.72
N GLN A 74 -7.60 -24.44 12.43
CA GLN A 74 -6.44 -23.61 12.74
C GLN A 74 -6.08 -23.70 14.23
N ARG A 75 -7.06 -23.64 15.12
CA ARG A 75 -6.83 -23.79 16.56
C ARG A 75 -6.24 -25.16 16.90
N ILE A 76 -6.78 -26.24 16.35
CA ILE A 76 -6.25 -27.60 16.57
C ILE A 76 -4.81 -27.71 16.04
N LEU A 77 -4.57 -27.26 14.80
CA LEU A 77 -3.26 -27.32 14.15
C LEU A 77 -2.21 -26.47 14.87
N SER A 78 -2.60 -25.34 15.49
CA SER A 78 -1.69 -24.49 16.24
C SER A 78 -1.00 -25.21 17.40
N LEU A 79 -1.62 -26.29 17.91
CA LEU A 79 -1.16 -27.06 19.06
C LEU A 79 -0.31 -28.29 18.68
N LEU A 80 -0.16 -28.58 17.38
CA LEU A 80 0.63 -29.71 16.87
C LEU A 80 1.99 -29.25 16.36
N SER A 81 3.02 -30.09 16.29
CA SER A 81 4.22 -29.79 15.50
C SER A 81 3.95 -29.94 14.00
N PHE A 82 4.77 -29.33 13.15
CA PHE A 82 4.66 -29.51 11.70
C PHE A 82 4.72 -30.98 11.28
N SER A 83 5.65 -31.75 11.84
CA SER A 83 5.72 -33.21 11.67
C SER A 83 4.41 -33.95 12.01
N GLN A 84 3.75 -33.60 13.11
CA GLN A 84 2.46 -34.20 13.49
C GLN A 84 1.32 -33.79 12.54
N ILE A 85 1.37 -32.58 11.98
CA ILE A 85 0.39 -32.13 10.98
C ILE A 85 0.52 -32.96 9.71
N LEU A 86 1.75 -33.29 9.29
CA LEU A 86 2.01 -34.09 8.09
C LEU A 86 1.47 -35.52 8.17
N ASP A 87 1.22 -36.06 9.37
CA ASP A 87 0.56 -37.36 9.53
C ASP A 87 -0.90 -37.36 9.02
N TYR A 88 -1.53 -36.18 8.98
CA TYR A 88 -2.91 -36.00 8.52
C TYR A 88 -3.02 -35.29 7.17
N TYR A 89 -2.06 -34.42 6.87
CA TYR A 89 -1.93 -33.69 5.60
C TYR A 89 -0.58 -34.04 4.98
N PRO A 90 -0.50 -35.19 4.27
CA PRO A 90 0.78 -35.68 3.77
C PRO A 90 1.40 -34.70 2.77
N PRO A 91 2.74 -34.74 2.59
CA PRO A 91 3.45 -33.87 1.65
C PRO A 91 2.81 -33.79 0.27
N GLU A 92 2.37 -34.93 -0.26
CA GLU A 92 1.74 -35.05 -1.58
C GLU A 92 0.45 -34.24 -1.65
N PHE A 93 -0.36 -34.26 -0.60
CA PHE A 93 -1.60 -33.48 -0.53
C PHE A 93 -1.32 -31.98 -0.57
N ILE A 94 -0.31 -31.51 0.18
CA ILE A 94 0.07 -30.09 0.20
C ILE A 94 0.57 -29.65 -1.18
N LEU A 95 1.41 -30.47 -1.82
CA LEU A 95 1.99 -30.18 -3.12
C LEU A 95 0.92 -30.15 -4.22
N GLU A 96 0.04 -31.16 -4.26
CA GLU A 96 -1.06 -31.23 -5.22
C GLU A 96 -2.03 -30.07 -5.06
N SER A 97 -2.38 -29.70 -3.82
CA SER A 97 -3.30 -28.59 -3.54
C SER A 97 -2.73 -27.23 -3.95
N ILE A 98 -1.41 -27.04 -3.82
CA ILE A 98 -0.72 -25.81 -4.27
C ILE A 98 -0.54 -25.79 -5.79
N ALA A 99 -0.24 -26.93 -6.41
CA ALA A 99 -0.07 -27.03 -7.85
C ALA A 99 -1.39 -26.92 -8.63
N SER A 100 -2.49 -27.43 -8.07
CA SER A 100 -3.83 -27.45 -8.67
C SER A 100 -4.84 -26.69 -7.80
N PRO A 101 -5.07 -25.39 -8.06
CA PRO A 101 -5.93 -24.53 -7.25
C PRO A 101 -7.44 -24.78 -7.45
N ASP A 102 -7.83 -25.92 -8.03
CA ASP A 102 -9.24 -26.27 -8.29
C ASP A 102 -10.04 -26.41 -6.98
N ASN A 103 -9.36 -26.77 -5.89
CA ASN A 103 -9.94 -26.80 -4.55
C ASN A 103 -9.40 -25.64 -3.69
N VAL A 104 -10.10 -24.50 -3.77
CA VAL A 104 -9.78 -23.25 -3.04
C VAL A 104 -9.64 -23.49 -1.53
N GLN A 105 -10.47 -24.36 -0.93
CA GLN A 105 -10.42 -24.62 0.52
C GLN A 105 -9.20 -25.44 0.91
N ALA A 106 -8.83 -26.44 0.11
CA ALA A 106 -7.60 -27.21 0.32
C ALA A 106 -6.36 -26.32 0.20
N LEU A 107 -6.32 -25.42 -0.80
CA LEU A 107 -5.23 -24.46 -0.95
C LEU A 107 -5.12 -23.49 0.24
N LYS A 108 -6.24 -22.92 0.68
CA LYS A 108 -6.30 -22.07 1.89
C LYS A 108 -5.75 -22.80 3.11
N LEU A 109 -6.21 -24.04 3.34
CA LEU A 109 -5.71 -24.86 4.44
C LEU A 109 -4.21 -25.12 4.36
N CYS A 110 -3.69 -25.47 3.19
CA CYS A 110 -2.27 -25.75 3.02
C CYS A 110 -1.41 -24.51 3.30
N LEU A 111 -1.82 -23.34 2.83
CA LEU A 111 -1.15 -22.07 3.12
C LEU A 111 -1.21 -21.71 4.61
N GLU A 112 -2.34 -21.96 5.26
CA GLU A 112 -2.49 -21.73 6.69
C GLU A 112 -1.60 -22.64 7.53
N ILE A 113 -1.48 -23.92 7.17
CA ILE A 113 -0.54 -24.85 7.79
C ILE A 113 0.89 -24.30 7.72
N ILE A 114 1.30 -23.84 6.52
CA ILE A 114 2.64 -23.29 6.28
C ILE A 114 2.85 -22.02 7.11
N LEU A 115 1.93 -21.07 7.05
CA LEU A 115 2.01 -19.79 7.78
C LEU A 115 2.06 -20.01 9.29
N LEU A 116 1.18 -20.85 9.82
CA LEU A 116 1.08 -21.16 11.24
C LEU A 116 2.37 -21.76 11.77
N LYS A 117 3.06 -22.56 10.95
CA LYS A 117 4.25 -23.33 11.35
C LYS A 117 5.55 -22.79 10.78
N TYR A 118 5.51 -21.66 10.09
CA TYR A 118 6.65 -21.08 9.39
C TYR A 118 7.90 -20.92 10.28
N SER A 119 7.72 -20.59 11.57
CA SER A 119 8.81 -20.46 12.53
C SER A 119 9.52 -21.78 12.89
N GLU A 120 8.97 -22.93 12.51
CA GLU A 120 9.55 -24.26 12.77
C GLU A 120 10.57 -24.62 11.67
N ALA A 121 11.76 -25.08 12.05
CA ALA A 121 12.82 -25.45 11.10
C ALA A 121 12.43 -26.60 10.15
N GLU A 122 11.50 -27.47 10.58
CA GLU A 122 10.94 -28.54 9.75
C GLU A 122 10.15 -27.96 8.57
N THR A 123 9.38 -26.89 8.81
CA THR A 123 8.58 -26.20 7.80
C THR A 123 9.47 -25.51 6.78
N THR A 124 10.50 -24.78 7.20
CA THR A 124 11.43 -24.13 6.26
C THR A 124 12.18 -25.17 5.41
N THR A 125 12.63 -26.27 6.02
CA THR A 125 13.25 -27.40 5.30
C THR A 125 12.30 -28.01 4.26
N PHE A 126 11.02 -28.15 4.62
CA PHE A 126 9.98 -28.64 3.71
C PHE A 126 9.74 -27.70 2.53
N LEU A 127 9.71 -26.39 2.76
CA LEU A 127 9.56 -25.38 1.70
C LEU A 127 10.69 -25.46 0.67
N VAL A 128 11.95 -25.55 1.13
CA VAL A 128 13.13 -25.67 0.26
C VAL A 128 13.09 -26.98 -0.52
N LYS A 129 12.95 -28.11 0.19
CA LYS A 129 13.08 -29.44 -0.41
C LYS A 129 12.08 -29.68 -1.55
N ASN A 130 10.88 -29.11 -1.44
CA ASN A 130 9.81 -29.32 -2.40
C ASN A 130 9.61 -28.15 -3.38
N ASN A 131 10.52 -27.16 -3.39
CA ASN A 131 10.42 -25.97 -4.23
C ASN A 131 9.08 -25.22 -4.11
N LEU A 132 8.52 -25.18 -2.89
CA LEU A 132 7.14 -24.75 -2.70
C LEU A 132 6.96 -23.25 -2.90
N LEU A 133 7.99 -22.46 -2.57
CA LEU A 133 7.99 -21.02 -2.77
C LEU A 133 7.87 -20.65 -4.25
N HIS A 134 8.58 -21.38 -5.11
CA HIS A 134 8.48 -21.18 -6.56
C HIS A 134 7.07 -21.48 -7.06
N LEU A 135 6.47 -22.59 -6.64
CA LEU A 135 5.10 -22.93 -7.01
C LEU A 135 4.10 -21.88 -6.54
N LEU A 136 4.23 -21.39 -5.31
CA LEU A 136 3.33 -20.36 -4.75
C LEU A 136 3.45 -19.03 -5.47
N VAL A 137 4.67 -18.54 -5.71
CA VAL A 137 4.90 -17.29 -6.43
C VAL A 137 4.45 -17.42 -7.89
N GLN A 138 4.67 -18.58 -8.52
CA GLN A 138 4.14 -18.86 -9.85
C GLN A 138 2.61 -18.78 -9.89
N GLN A 139 1.91 -19.41 -8.95
CA GLN A 139 0.45 -19.30 -8.85
C GLN A 139 0.00 -17.86 -8.62
N TYR A 140 0.64 -17.16 -7.69
CA TYR A 140 0.33 -15.76 -7.37
C TYR A 140 0.43 -14.85 -8.60
N LEU A 141 1.49 -15.00 -9.41
CA LEU A 141 1.78 -14.14 -10.55
C LEU A 141 1.10 -14.57 -11.86
N THR A 142 0.64 -15.81 -11.99
CA THR A 142 0.05 -16.31 -13.26
C THR A 142 -1.45 -16.59 -13.18
N ASN A 143 -2.00 -16.85 -11.99
CA ASN A 143 -3.40 -17.20 -11.82
C ASN A 143 -4.25 -15.97 -11.47
N LYS A 144 -4.84 -15.35 -12.50
CA LYS A 144 -5.73 -14.18 -12.33
C LYS A 144 -7.00 -14.45 -11.53
N SER A 145 -7.48 -15.70 -11.51
CA SER A 145 -8.69 -16.13 -10.79
C SER A 145 -8.43 -16.53 -9.33
N LEU A 146 -7.19 -16.38 -8.85
CA LEU A 146 -6.84 -16.72 -7.47
C LEU A 146 -7.65 -15.89 -6.47
N ASP A 147 -8.27 -16.56 -5.50
CA ASP A 147 -9.08 -15.95 -4.44
C ASP A 147 -8.26 -14.92 -3.63
N ILE A 148 -8.87 -13.78 -3.30
CA ILE A 148 -8.15 -12.67 -2.67
C ILE A 148 -7.56 -13.03 -1.30
N ALA A 149 -8.21 -13.93 -0.55
CA ALA A 149 -7.67 -14.37 0.74
C ALA A 149 -6.41 -15.24 0.55
N ILE A 150 -6.34 -16.01 -0.54
CA ILE A 150 -5.15 -16.78 -0.90
C ILE A 150 -4.01 -15.84 -1.31
N VAL A 151 -4.30 -14.83 -2.13
CA VAL A 151 -3.35 -13.77 -2.53
C VAL A 151 -2.72 -13.14 -1.27
N SER A 152 -3.55 -12.70 -0.33
CA SER A 152 -3.07 -12.09 0.93
C SER A 152 -2.28 -13.06 1.82
N GLN A 153 -2.63 -14.35 1.84
CA GLN A 153 -1.85 -15.36 2.57
C GLN A 153 -0.47 -15.59 1.95
N ILE A 154 -0.36 -15.62 0.62
CA ILE A 154 0.93 -15.73 -0.08
C ILE A 154 1.79 -14.49 0.22
N GLU A 155 1.21 -13.29 0.12
CA GLU A 155 1.91 -12.04 0.47
C GLU A 155 2.39 -12.02 1.91
N SER A 156 1.57 -12.50 2.85
CA SER A 156 1.93 -12.60 4.27
C SER A 156 3.08 -13.57 4.50
N LEU A 157 3.11 -14.69 3.76
CA LEU A 157 4.19 -15.67 3.83
C LEU A 157 5.48 -15.07 3.27
N VAL A 158 5.42 -14.45 2.10
CA VAL A 158 6.55 -13.76 1.46
C VAL A 158 7.10 -12.68 2.39
N GLN A 159 6.22 -11.87 2.99
CA GLN A 159 6.59 -10.84 3.96
C GLN A 159 7.33 -11.43 5.17
N SER A 160 6.82 -12.52 5.74
CA SER A 160 7.48 -13.22 6.86
C SER A 160 8.86 -13.75 6.46
N ILE A 161 9.00 -14.27 5.23
CA ILE A 161 10.28 -14.75 4.69
C ILE A 161 11.29 -13.63 4.52
N VAL A 162 10.91 -12.53 3.87
CA VAL A 162 11.84 -11.43 3.63
C VAL A 162 12.25 -10.71 4.92
N LEU A 163 11.47 -10.82 5.99
CA LEU A 163 11.84 -10.28 7.30
C LEU A 163 12.79 -11.23 8.05
N ASP A 164 12.46 -12.51 8.14
CA ASP A 164 13.01 -13.39 9.17
C ASP A 164 13.94 -14.51 8.67
N ASP A 165 13.98 -14.83 7.37
CA ASP A 165 14.73 -16.00 6.85
C ASP A 165 15.61 -15.66 5.65
N THR A 166 16.91 -15.47 5.91
CA THR A 166 17.90 -15.13 4.90
C THR A 166 18.06 -16.22 3.80
N PRO A 167 18.13 -17.53 4.12
CA PRO A 167 18.15 -18.58 3.10
C PRO A 167 16.95 -18.58 2.15
N LEU A 168 15.72 -18.57 2.69
CA LEU A 168 14.50 -18.59 1.87
C LEU A 168 14.34 -17.30 1.05
N ARG A 169 14.78 -16.16 1.59
CA ARG A 169 14.81 -14.90 0.87
C ARG A 169 15.67 -14.95 -0.39
N ALA A 170 16.79 -15.68 -0.37
CA ALA A 170 17.64 -15.84 -1.55
C ALA A 170 16.89 -16.59 -2.68
N ILE A 171 16.05 -17.55 -2.34
CA ILE A 171 15.23 -18.32 -3.30
C ILE A 171 14.27 -17.38 -4.04
N LEU A 172 13.59 -16.47 -3.32
CA LEU A 172 12.63 -15.52 -3.89
C LEU A 172 13.23 -14.55 -4.93
N ALA A 173 14.57 -14.49 -5.00
CA ALA A 173 15.34 -13.64 -5.88
C ALA A 173 16.19 -14.43 -6.90
N GLU A 174 15.92 -15.73 -7.06
CA GLU A 174 16.64 -16.57 -8.00
C GLU A 174 16.38 -16.14 -9.47
N PRO A 175 17.37 -16.31 -10.36
CA PRO A 175 17.24 -15.95 -11.78
C PRO A 175 16.07 -16.63 -12.50
N ASP A 176 15.62 -17.80 -12.02
CA ASP A 176 14.48 -18.51 -12.60
C ASP A 176 13.17 -17.70 -12.50
N PHE A 177 13.10 -16.79 -11.52
CA PHE A 177 11.98 -15.87 -11.41
C PHE A 177 12.02 -14.72 -12.41
N ASP A 178 13.20 -14.32 -12.93
CA ASP A 178 13.29 -13.26 -13.93
C ASP A 178 12.49 -13.61 -15.19
N LEU A 179 12.50 -14.90 -15.58
CA LEU A 179 11.73 -15.38 -16.72
C LEU A 179 10.23 -15.28 -16.46
N LEU A 180 9.78 -15.61 -15.25
CA LEU A 180 8.39 -15.48 -14.82
C LEU A 180 7.94 -14.00 -14.83
N TYR A 181 8.73 -13.12 -14.23
CA TYR A 181 8.42 -11.69 -14.14
C TYR A 181 8.34 -11.03 -15.53
N ASN A 182 9.27 -11.37 -16.43
CA ASN A 182 9.26 -10.85 -17.79
C ASN A 182 8.03 -11.29 -18.59
N GLN A 183 7.50 -12.50 -18.34
CA GLN A 183 6.27 -12.95 -18.99
C GLN A 183 5.07 -12.08 -18.61
N ILE A 184 4.94 -11.76 -17.31
CA ILE A 184 3.84 -10.92 -16.81
C ILE A 184 3.94 -9.48 -17.32
N ARG A 185 5.16 -8.94 -17.41
CA ARG A 185 5.38 -7.56 -17.87
C ARG A 185 5.19 -7.37 -19.37
N PHE A 186 5.56 -8.34 -20.22
CA PHE A 186 5.70 -8.10 -21.67
C PHE A 186 4.80 -8.95 -22.57
N LYS A 187 4.31 -10.12 -22.12
CA LYS A 187 3.70 -11.09 -23.04
C LYS A 187 2.17 -11.01 -23.07
N ASP A 188 1.56 -10.92 -21.90
CA ASP A 188 0.10 -10.94 -21.71
C ASP A 188 -0.25 -9.92 -20.62
N ILE A 189 -0.12 -8.62 -20.95
CA ILE A 189 -0.24 -7.54 -19.95
C ILE A 189 -1.65 -7.53 -19.37
N ASP A 190 -1.79 -8.14 -18.19
CA ASP A 190 -2.96 -8.12 -17.34
C ASP A 190 -2.64 -7.22 -16.15
N THR A 191 -3.36 -6.11 -16.05
CA THR A 191 -3.14 -5.08 -15.03
C THR A 191 -3.29 -5.62 -13.60
N THR A 192 -4.07 -6.69 -13.39
CA THR A 192 -4.17 -7.37 -12.09
C THR A 192 -2.88 -8.11 -11.76
N LEU A 193 -2.33 -8.87 -12.72
CA LEU A 193 -1.09 -9.61 -12.52
C LEU A 193 0.12 -8.69 -12.44
N LEU A 194 0.11 -7.58 -13.18
CA LEU A 194 1.11 -6.53 -13.05
C LEU A 194 1.08 -5.88 -11.67
N ALA A 195 -0.10 -5.54 -11.14
CA ALA A 195 -0.22 -4.99 -9.79
C ALA A 195 0.39 -5.94 -8.76
N ARG A 196 0.06 -7.24 -8.84
CA ARG A 196 0.67 -8.29 -7.99
C ARG A 196 2.18 -8.37 -8.15
N LEU A 197 2.70 -8.30 -9.37
CA LEU A 197 4.15 -8.27 -9.61
C LEU A 197 4.80 -7.07 -8.93
N LEU A 198 4.22 -5.88 -9.05
CA LEU A 198 4.76 -4.66 -8.47
C LEU A 198 4.68 -4.66 -6.93
N ASP A 199 3.59 -5.15 -6.35
CA ASP A 199 3.45 -5.34 -4.90
C ASP A 199 4.49 -6.33 -4.38
N TYR A 200 4.69 -7.44 -5.09
CA TYR A 200 5.73 -8.41 -4.77
C TYR A 200 7.14 -7.81 -4.86
N LEU A 201 7.44 -7.01 -5.89
CA LEU A 201 8.72 -6.30 -6.01
C LEU A 201 8.91 -5.28 -4.87
N LEU A 202 7.86 -4.58 -4.44
CA LEU A 202 7.90 -3.70 -3.26
C LEU A 202 8.26 -4.46 -1.99
N LEU A 203 7.75 -5.68 -1.81
CA LEU A 203 8.12 -6.54 -0.67
C LEU A 203 9.58 -6.97 -0.72
N LEU A 204 10.13 -7.26 -1.90
CA LEU A 204 11.50 -7.74 -2.03
C LEU A 204 12.56 -6.64 -1.93
N LEU A 205 12.32 -5.47 -2.53
CA LEU A 205 13.31 -4.40 -2.74
C LEU A 205 14.10 -4.00 -1.46
N PRO A 206 13.48 -3.85 -0.28
CA PRO A 206 14.22 -3.47 0.93
C PRO A 206 15.15 -4.56 1.45
N TYR A 207 14.86 -5.83 1.15
CA TYR A 207 15.46 -6.99 1.83
C TYR A 207 16.37 -7.82 0.92
N VAL A 208 16.24 -7.68 -0.39
CA VAL A 208 16.98 -8.44 -1.40
C VAL A 208 17.98 -7.52 -2.12
N PRO A 209 19.23 -7.43 -1.65
CA PRO A 209 20.25 -6.65 -2.35
C PRO A 209 20.60 -7.30 -3.68
N GLY A 210 20.58 -6.53 -4.77
CA GLY A 210 20.99 -7.00 -6.10
C GLY A 210 19.87 -7.56 -6.97
N LEU A 211 18.60 -7.37 -6.59
CA LEU A 211 17.46 -7.62 -7.45
C LEU A 211 17.66 -6.94 -8.81
N ASN A 212 17.42 -7.68 -9.90
CA ASN A 212 17.69 -7.23 -11.26
C ASN A 212 16.93 -5.91 -11.56
N PRO A 213 17.63 -4.79 -11.82
CA PRO A 213 17.03 -3.50 -12.14
C PRO A 213 16.01 -3.53 -13.27
N GLN A 214 16.19 -4.42 -14.24
CA GLN A 214 15.29 -4.52 -15.39
C GLN A 214 13.86 -4.85 -14.97
N LEU A 215 13.67 -5.52 -13.84
CA LEU A 215 12.34 -5.92 -13.35
C LEU A 215 11.48 -4.74 -12.92
N TYR A 216 12.11 -3.68 -12.41
CA TYR A 216 11.42 -2.53 -11.79
C TYR A 216 11.81 -1.18 -12.40
N ASN A 217 12.49 -1.15 -13.54
CA ASN A 217 12.76 0.07 -14.31
C ASN A 217 11.95 0.06 -15.61
N PHE A 218 11.02 0.99 -15.74
CA PHE A 218 10.16 1.18 -16.91
C PHE A 218 10.67 2.30 -17.82
N THR A 219 10.64 2.09 -19.14
CA THR A 219 11.02 3.11 -20.13
C THR A 219 9.82 3.97 -20.53
N TYR A 220 10.08 5.10 -21.16
CA TYR A 220 9.02 5.97 -21.67
C TYR A 220 8.17 5.29 -22.75
N GLU A 221 8.79 4.50 -23.63
CA GLU A 221 8.06 3.74 -24.65
C GLU A 221 7.06 2.77 -24.02
N GLU A 222 7.46 2.00 -23.00
CA GLU A 222 6.53 1.11 -22.28
C GLU A 222 5.36 1.89 -21.65
N LEU A 223 5.66 3.02 -21.01
CA LEU A 223 4.66 3.83 -20.32
C LEU A 223 3.65 4.50 -21.26
N VAL A 224 4.04 4.78 -22.49
CA VAL A 224 3.19 5.41 -23.51
C VAL A 224 2.47 4.35 -24.34
N ASP A 225 3.19 3.38 -24.89
CA ASP A 225 2.62 2.40 -25.81
C ASP A 225 1.56 1.56 -25.10
N ILE A 226 1.88 1.04 -23.91
CA ILE A 226 0.94 0.22 -23.12
C ILE A 226 -0.06 1.13 -22.40
N GLY A 227 0.38 2.28 -21.89
CA GLY A 227 -0.47 3.22 -21.17
C GLY A 227 -1.60 3.83 -22.00
N ASN A 228 -1.38 3.99 -23.30
CA ASN A 228 -2.43 4.45 -24.22
C ASN A 228 -3.49 3.36 -24.48
N GLU A 229 -3.13 2.09 -24.37
CA GLU A 229 -4.05 0.96 -24.51
C GLU A 229 -4.83 0.68 -23.21
N ASP A 230 -4.14 0.77 -22.06
CA ASP A 230 -4.73 0.68 -20.73
C ASP A 230 -4.17 1.79 -19.80
N PRO A 231 -4.92 2.87 -19.57
CA PRO A 231 -4.46 3.94 -18.69
C PRO A 231 -4.23 3.53 -17.24
N LEU A 232 -4.85 2.43 -16.76
CA LEU A 232 -4.58 1.91 -15.42
C LEU A 232 -3.15 1.38 -15.28
N PHE A 233 -2.54 0.91 -16.37
CA PHE A 233 -1.14 0.48 -16.39
C PHE A 233 -0.22 1.59 -15.88
N SER A 234 -0.28 2.77 -16.52
CA SER A 234 0.61 3.88 -16.17
C SER A 234 0.36 4.38 -14.75
N VAL A 235 -0.89 4.39 -14.29
CA VAL A 235 -1.22 4.76 -12.91
C VAL A 235 -0.58 3.82 -11.91
N ILE A 236 -0.73 2.51 -12.11
CA ILE A 236 -0.19 1.50 -11.20
C ILE A 236 1.34 1.55 -11.15
N VAL A 237 2.00 1.76 -12.30
CA VAL A 237 3.47 1.94 -12.35
C VAL A 237 3.90 3.22 -11.61
N VAL A 238 3.18 4.33 -11.78
CA VAL A 238 3.48 5.59 -11.06
C VAL A 238 3.27 5.42 -9.55
N LEU A 239 2.18 4.78 -9.13
CA LEU A 239 1.91 4.47 -7.71
C LEU A 239 2.97 3.55 -7.10
N PHE A 240 3.45 2.57 -7.87
CA PHE A 240 4.59 1.74 -7.47
C PHE A 240 5.81 2.61 -7.14
N TYR A 241 6.21 3.53 -8.02
CA TYR A 241 7.36 4.41 -7.75
C TYR A 241 7.15 5.35 -6.56
N LEU A 242 5.92 5.83 -6.34
CA LEU A 242 5.60 6.58 -5.12
C LEU A 242 5.84 5.75 -3.86
N ASN A 243 5.48 4.47 -3.88
CA ASN A 243 5.70 3.56 -2.77
C ASN A 243 7.18 3.15 -2.64
N VAL A 244 7.90 2.95 -3.75
CA VAL A 244 9.36 2.73 -3.73
C VAL A 244 10.08 3.89 -3.04
N LEU A 245 9.71 5.16 -3.33
CA LEU A 245 10.30 6.32 -2.66
C LEU A 245 10.04 6.32 -1.15
N LYS A 246 8.83 5.92 -0.71
CA LYS A 246 8.53 5.78 0.73
C LYS A 246 9.40 4.70 1.38
N GLU A 247 9.60 3.57 0.72
CA GLU A 247 10.45 2.49 1.23
C GLU A 247 11.94 2.86 1.22
N ILE A 248 12.42 3.64 0.25
CA ILE A 248 13.77 4.21 0.24
C ILE A 248 13.98 5.11 1.46
N LEU A 249 13.00 5.96 1.78
CA LEU A 249 13.07 6.84 2.96
C LEU A 249 13.10 6.03 4.26
N ARG A 250 12.25 4.99 4.35
CA ARG A 250 12.08 4.18 5.55
C ARG A 250 13.29 3.28 5.84
N ASN A 251 13.88 2.68 4.82
CA ASN A 251 14.94 1.67 4.96
C ASN A 251 16.31 2.14 4.44
N GLU A 252 16.47 3.44 4.16
CA GLU A 252 17.72 4.07 3.70
C GLU A 252 18.34 3.43 2.44
N LEU A 253 17.49 3.07 1.46
CA LEU A 253 17.87 2.28 0.27
C LEU A 253 18.52 3.13 -0.84
N SER A 254 19.63 3.80 -0.53
CA SER A 254 20.33 4.72 -1.44
C SER A 254 20.72 4.10 -2.80
N LYS A 255 21.04 2.80 -2.84
CA LYS A 255 21.37 2.10 -4.09
C LYS A 255 20.15 1.95 -5.00
N VAL A 256 19.00 1.59 -4.45
CA VAL A 256 17.74 1.46 -5.20
C VAL A 256 17.38 2.81 -5.81
N TYR A 257 17.54 3.90 -5.05
CA TYR A 257 17.33 5.27 -5.56
C TYR A 257 18.15 5.57 -6.82
N GLN A 258 19.45 5.26 -6.81
CA GLN A 258 20.31 5.48 -7.99
C GLN A 258 19.83 4.69 -9.21
N THR A 259 19.30 3.48 -8.98
CA THR A 259 18.82 2.60 -10.03
C THR A 259 17.51 3.07 -10.67
N ILE A 260 16.60 3.68 -9.90
CA ILE A 260 15.29 4.15 -10.41
C ILE A 260 15.34 5.57 -10.99
N LYS A 261 16.42 6.33 -10.75
CA LYS A 261 16.58 7.71 -11.23
C LYS A 261 16.33 7.88 -12.74
N PRO A 262 16.79 6.97 -13.63
CA PRO A 262 16.43 7.03 -15.06
C PRO A 262 14.92 6.97 -15.27
N THR A 263 14.22 6.05 -14.61
CA THR A 263 12.76 5.94 -14.74
C THR A 263 12.02 7.17 -14.20
N LEU A 264 12.50 7.78 -13.11
CA LEU A 264 11.94 9.06 -12.64
C LEU A 264 12.05 10.15 -13.72
N THR A 265 13.10 10.12 -14.54
CA THR A 265 13.23 11.00 -15.71
C THR A 265 12.18 10.64 -16.77
N GLU A 266 11.97 9.37 -17.07
CA GLU A 266 10.93 8.92 -18.01
C GLU A 266 9.51 9.34 -17.55
N LEU A 267 9.20 9.29 -16.25
CA LEU A 267 7.95 9.80 -15.70
C LEU A 267 7.74 11.29 -15.97
N THR A 268 8.79 12.11 -15.89
CA THR A 268 8.67 13.55 -16.23
C THR A 268 8.43 13.78 -17.73
N LYS A 269 8.94 12.90 -18.60
CA LYS A 269 8.61 12.94 -20.04
C LYS A 269 7.15 12.56 -20.26
N LEU A 270 6.65 11.53 -19.57
CA LEU A 270 5.25 11.11 -19.60
C LEU A 270 4.31 12.23 -19.13
N TYR A 271 4.70 13.00 -18.11
CA TYR A 271 3.92 14.17 -17.68
C TYR A 271 3.74 15.21 -18.80
N ASN A 272 4.74 15.39 -19.65
CA ASN A 272 4.70 16.36 -20.75
C ASN A 272 4.04 15.83 -22.03
N SER A 273 3.63 14.56 -22.05
CA SER A 273 2.95 13.96 -23.20
C SER A 273 1.42 14.11 -23.10
N GLU A 274 0.70 13.45 -24.02
CA GLU A 274 -0.76 13.36 -24.04
C GLU A 274 -1.33 12.38 -22.98
N ALA A 275 -0.54 12.03 -21.96
CA ALA A 275 -1.01 11.21 -20.85
C ALA A 275 -2.25 11.82 -20.16
N GLU A 276 -3.14 10.94 -19.70
CA GLU A 276 -4.35 11.28 -18.95
C GLU A 276 -4.06 12.09 -17.68
N ASP A 277 -4.99 12.98 -17.30
CA ASP A 277 -4.82 13.89 -16.16
C ASP A 277 -4.65 13.14 -14.83
N PHE A 278 -5.31 12.00 -14.63
CA PHE A 278 -5.11 11.21 -13.41
C PHE A 278 -3.72 10.60 -13.32
N THR A 279 -3.09 10.22 -14.43
CA THR A 279 -1.70 9.75 -14.47
C THR A 279 -0.75 10.90 -14.14
N LYS A 280 -0.97 12.08 -14.74
CA LYS A 280 -0.21 13.31 -14.43
C LYS A 280 -0.34 13.69 -12.96
N SER A 281 -1.54 13.57 -12.41
CA SER A 281 -1.82 13.78 -10.99
C SER A 281 -0.96 12.90 -10.09
N GLU A 282 -0.80 11.61 -10.41
CA GLU A 282 0.06 10.73 -9.63
C GLU A 282 1.55 10.98 -9.84
N ILE A 283 1.96 11.42 -11.03
CA ILE A 283 3.35 11.84 -11.27
C ILE A 283 3.70 13.05 -10.38
N ILE A 284 2.75 13.99 -10.19
CA ILE A 284 2.92 15.09 -9.23
C ILE A 284 3.16 14.55 -7.81
N SER A 285 2.44 13.51 -7.39
CA SER A 285 2.64 12.87 -6.07
C SER A 285 4.08 12.33 -5.93
N VAL A 286 4.62 11.68 -6.97
CA VAL A 286 6.01 11.19 -7.01
C VAL A 286 7.01 12.33 -6.93
N LEU A 287 6.83 13.39 -7.73
CA LEU A 287 7.71 14.56 -7.74
C LEU A 287 7.68 15.31 -6.41
N ALA A 288 6.50 15.44 -5.79
CA ALA A 288 6.34 16.02 -4.47
C ALA A 288 7.14 15.24 -3.42
N GLN A 289 6.98 13.92 -3.35
CA GLN A 289 7.75 13.06 -2.43
C GLN A 289 9.27 13.23 -2.66
N LEU A 290 9.69 13.20 -3.93
CA LEU A 290 11.10 13.38 -4.30
C LEU A 290 11.65 14.75 -3.89
N SER A 291 10.86 15.81 -4.02
CA SER A 291 11.28 17.19 -3.72
C SER A 291 11.56 17.44 -2.24
N TYR A 292 10.98 16.65 -1.35
CA TYR A 292 11.30 16.68 0.08
C TYR A 292 12.46 15.75 0.44
N MET A 293 12.56 14.59 -0.20
CA MET A 293 13.62 13.61 0.09
C MET A 293 14.98 13.99 -0.51
N TYR A 294 15.00 14.37 -1.79
CA TYR A 294 16.18 14.72 -2.56
C TYR A 294 15.97 16.05 -3.31
N PRO A 295 15.96 17.20 -2.60
CA PRO A 295 15.61 18.49 -3.19
C PRO A 295 16.47 18.90 -4.39
N LYS A 296 17.74 18.47 -4.42
CA LYS A 296 18.66 18.80 -5.52
C LYS A 296 18.30 18.05 -6.80
N ASP A 297 18.13 16.74 -6.70
CA ASP A 297 17.78 15.89 -7.82
C ASP A 297 16.37 16.21 -8.36
N ALA A 298 15.42 16.51 -7.47
CA ALA A 298 14.10 16.98 -7.87
C ALA A 298 14.18 18.29 -8.68
N ALA A 299 15.00 19.25 -8.24
CA ALA A 299 15.21 20.49 -8.99
C ALA A 299 15.79 20.24 -10.38
N GLU A 300 16.82 19.39 -10.49
CA GLU A 300 17.43 19.03 -11.78
C GLU A 300 16.42 18.38 -12.74
N LEU A 301 15.58 17.46 -12.24
CA LEU A 301 14.53 16.82 -13.04
C LEU A 301 13.47 17.82 -13.51
N LEU A 302 13.04 18.74 -12.64
CA LEU A 302 12.04 19.76 -12.97
C LEU A 302 12.58 20.82 -13.95
N GLU A 303 13.84 21.23 -13.79
CA GLU A 303 14.53 22.14 -14.72
C GLU A 303 14.62 21.53 -16.12
N GLY A 304 15.02 20.25 -16.21
CA GLY A 304 15.15 19.54 -17.48
C GLY A 304 13.81 19.27 -18.18
N SER A 305 12.77 18.98 -17.41
CA SER A 305 11.43 18.64 -17.93
C SER A 305 10.56 19.85 -18.24
N GLN A 306 10.89 21.05 -17.77
CA GLN A 306 10.12 22.27 -18.03
C GLN A 306 8.69 22.28 -17.45
N ILE A 307 8.35 21.36 -16.55
CA ILE A 307 7.04 21.24 -15.90
C ILE A 307 6.62 22.55 -15.22
N LEU A 308 7.59 23.29 -14.65
CA LEU A 308 7.36 24.53 -13.92
C LEU A 308 7.46 25.81 -14.79
N LYS A 309 7.38 25.75 -16.13
CA LYS A 309 7.48 26.95 -16.96
C LYS A 309 6.23 27.85 -16.91
N THR A 310 6.51 29.15 -16.83
CA THR A 310 5.62 30.33 -16.71
C THR A 310 4.40 30.33 -17.63
N TYR A 311 4.55 29.90 -18.89
CA TYR A 311 3.50 30.04 -19.92
C TYR A 311 2.33 29.04 -19.78
N ASN A 312 2.46 28.02 -18.92
CA ASN A 312 1.50 26.90 -18.84
C ASN A 312 0.71 26.81 -17.54
N LEU A 313 1.22 27.34 -16.41
CA LEU A 313 0.67 27.00 -15.08
C LEU A 313 -0.51 27.85 -14.64
N ILE A 314 -0.70 29.04 -15.23
CA ILE A 314 -1.75 29.97 -14.83
C ILE A 314 -2.27 30.71 -16.06
N LYS A 315 -3.04 30.01 -16.90
CA LYS A 315 -4.08 30.73 -17.64
C LYS A 315 -5.13 31.16 -16.62
N VAL A 316 -5.16 32.45 -16.30
CA VAL A 316 -5.96 33.13 -15.25
C VAL A 316 -7.47 32.79 -15.27
N TYR A 317 -7.97 32.06 -16.27
CA TYR A 317 -9.39 31.79 -16.48
C TYR A 317 -9.78 30.30 -16.48
N GLU A 318 -8.84 29.36 -16.37
CA GLU A 318 -9.12 27.92 -16.40
C GLU A 318 -8.61 27.27 -15.10
N TYR A 319 -9.51 26.65 -14.34
CA TYR A 319 -9.17 25.89 -13.14
C TYR A 319 -8.42 24.61 -13.53
N HIS A 320 -7.11 24.69 -13.69
CA HIS A 320 -6.30 23.53 -14.01
C HIS A 320 -5.94 22.77 -12.73
N GLU A 321 -6.61 21.63 -12.49
CA GLU A 321 -6.48 20.87 -11.24
C GLU A 321 -5.05 20.36 -11.00
N LEU A 322 -4.34 20.03 -12.09
CA LEU A 322 -2.94 19.60 -12.03
C LEU A 322 -2.02 20.71 -11.53
N ASP A 323 -2.23 21.96 -11.95
CA ASP A 323 -1.40 23.08 -11.54
C ASP A 323 -1.64 23.39 -10.07
N ILE A 324 -2.90 23.30 -9.62
CA ILE A 324 -3.26 23.42 -8.21
C ILE A 324 -2.57 22.32 -7.39
N LYS A 325 -2.64 21.05 -7.83
CA LYS A 325 -1.99 19.93 -7.13
C LYS A 325 -0.48 20.11 -7.09
N LEU A 326 0.14 20.50 -8.19
CA LEU A 326 1.58 20.72 -8.30
C LEU A 326 2.04 21.81 -7.33
N LEU A 327 1.41 22.98 -7.35
CA LEU A 327 1.77 24.12 -6.50
C LEU A 327 1.45 23.90 -5.01
N SER A 328 0.47 23.06 -4.71
CA SER A 328 0.08 22.77 -3.32
C SER A 328 0.84 21.62 -2.66
N THR A 329 1.49 20.75 -3.43
CA THR A 329 2.16 19.55 -2.88
C THR A 329 3.68 19.56 -3.02
N LEU A 330 4.23 20.14 -4.08
CA LEU A 330 5.67 20.16 -4.33
C LEU A 330 6.41 21.03 -3.30
N ASN A 331 7.63 20.66 -2.91
CA ASN A 331 8.44 21.44 -1.97
C ASN A 331 8.61 22.88 -2.49
N PRO A 332 8.11 23.90 -1.78
CA PRO A 332 8.13 25.27 -2.26
C PRO A 332 9.55 25.82 -2.44
N GLU A 333 10.54 25.35 -1.67
CA GLU A 333 11.93 25.76 -1.88
C GLU A 333 12.49 25.27 -3.23
N VAL A 334 12.07 24.07 -3.65
CA VAL A 334 12.43 23.52 -4.96
C VAL A 334 11.74 24.31 -6.06
N ILE A 335 10.47 24.68 -5.88
CA ILE A 335 9.75 25.56 -6.81
C ILE A 335 10.51 26.88 -6.99
N VAL A 336 10.89 27.56 -5.88
CA VAL A 336 11.66 28.82 -5.94
C VAL A 336 12.95 28.64 -6.73
N ARG A 337 13.69 27.56 -6.44
CA ARG A 337 14.98 27.32 -7.08
C ARG A 337 14.85 27.12 -8.59
N VAL A 338 13.84 26.37 -9.02
CA VAL A 338 13.64 26.02 -10.44
C VAL A 338 13.05 27.19 -11.22
N ASN A 339 12.06 27.89 -10.64
CA ASN A 339 11.40 29.02 -11.28
C ASN A 339 10.88 30.03 -10.25
N GLU A 340 11.68 31.02 -9.90
CA GLU A 340 11.26 32.10 -8.99
C GLU A 340 10.13 32.97 -9.58
N SER A 341 10.04 33.10 -10.92
CA SER A 341 9.02 33.97 -11.56
C SER A 341 7.59 33.48 -11.34
N ILE A 342 7.41 32.20 -11.01
CA ILE A 342 6.09 31.60 -10.75
C ILE A 342 5.34 32.30 -9.61
N TYR A 343 6.05 32.92 -8.67
CA TYR A 343 5.41 33.64 -7.58
C TYR A 343 4.75 34.92 -8.04
N ASP A 344 5.38 35.62 -8.97
CA ASP A 344 4.83 36.85 -9.50
C ASP A 344 3.56 36.50 -10.31
N ASP A 345 3.57 35.40 -11.08
CA ASP A 345 2.37 34.89 -11.76
C ASP A 345 1.25 34.48 -10.78
N VAL A 346 1.60 33.80 -9.68
CA VAL A 346 0.64 33.38 -8.65
C VAL A 346 0.05 34.60 -7.93
N LEU A 347 0.89 35.59 -7.59
CA LEU A 347 0.48 36.83 -6.92
C LEU A 347 -0.43 37.68 -7.82
N ASP A 348 -0.08 37.79 -9.09
CA ASP A 348 -0.80 38.62 -10.06
C ASP A 348 -2.07 37.93 -10.58
N GLY A 349 -2.07 36.60 -10.65
CA GLY A 349 -3.10 35.81 -11.33
C GLY A 349 -4.11 35.08 -10.43
N LEU A 350 -3.79 34.79 -9.16
CA LEU A 350 -4.63 33.91 -8.32
C LEU A 350 -5.11 34.57 -7.03
N SER A 351 -6.42 34.46 -6.74
CA SER A 351 -6.98 34.92 -5.47
C SER A 351 -6.85 33.87 -4.36
N LEU A 352 -5.64 33.70 -3.83
CA LEU A 352 -5.29 32.64 -2.86
C LEU A 352 -6.11 32.68 -1.56
N LEU A 353 -6.38 33.89 -1.04
CA LEU A 353 -7.14 34.08 0.20
C LEU A 353 -8.65 33.97 0.04
N ASN A 354 -9.21 34.31 -1.12
CA ASN A 354 -10.66 34.33 -1.30
C ASN A 354 -11.18 33.04 -1.92
N ASN A 355 -10.37 32.36 -2.74
CA ASN A 355 -10.77 31.12 -3.39
C ASN A 355 -10.30 29.91 -2.57
N ASN A 356 -11.24 29.10 -2.09
CA ASN A 356 -10.93 27.91 -1.30
C ASN A 356 -10.15 26.85 -2.08
N LYS A 357 -10.28 26.79 -3.42
CA LYS A 357 -9.51 25.87 -4.27
C LYS A 357 -8.02 26.18 -4.27
N TYR A 358 -7.63 27.44 -4.07
CA TYR A 358 -6.23 27.87 -4.06
C TYR A 358 -5.64 28.01 -2.66
N LEU A 359 -6.42 27.74 -1.61
CA LEU A 359 -5.95 27.83 -0.23
C LEU A 359 -4.78 26.86 0.01
N SER A 360 -4.82 25.66 -0.55
CA SER A 360 -3.74 24.68 -0.42
C SER A 360 -2.40 25.18 -0.98
N ILE A 361 -2.43 25.99 -2.05
CA ILE A 361 -1.24 26.65 -2.61
C ILE A 361 -0.67 27.65 -1.61
N LEU A 362 -1.53 28.49 -1.00
CA LEU A 362 -1.12 29.43 0.05
C LEU A 362 -0.46 28.72 1.23
N LEU A 363 -1.10 27.65 1.72
CA LEU A 363 -0.59 26.85 2.84
C LEU A 363 0.76 26.24 2.51
N ASN A 364 0.94 25.71 1.30
CA ASN A 364 2.23 25.18 0.87
C ASN A 364 3.31 26.26 0.82
N PHE A 365 3.00 27.43 0.27
CA PHE A 365 3.98 28.52 0.09
C PHE A 365 4.40 29.16 1.42
N ILE A 366 3.57 29.11 2.45
CA ILE A 366 3.95 29.56 3.82
C ILE A 366 5.18 28.82 4.33
N LYS A 367 5.40 27.56 3.92
CA LYS A 367 6.55 26.76 4.38
C LYS A 367 7.90 27.35 3.95
N CYS A 368 7.95 28.13 2.87
CA CYS A 368 9.19 28.74 2.38
C CYS A 368 9.32 30.20 2.85
N LYS A 369 10.45 30.52 3.48
CA LYS A 369 10.72 31.86 4.02
C LYS A 369 10.69 32.96 2.96
N SER A 370 11.35 32.76 1.82
CA SER A 370 11.46 33.80 0.77
C SER A 370 10.09 34.16 0.17
N ILE A 371 9.24 33.16 -0.04
CA ILE A 371 7.86 33.38 -0.52
C ILE A 371 7.02 34.05 0.57
N PHE A 372 7.12 33.57 1.80
CA PHE A 372 6.37 34.10 2.93
C PHE A 372 6.59 35.60 3.12
N GLU A 373 7.83 36.07 3.01
CA GLU A 373 8.18 37.49 3.11
C GLU A 373 7.47 38.34 2.05
N ARG A 374 7.34 37.83 0.81
CA ARG A 374 6.58 38.50 -0.26
C ARG A 374 5.08 38.49 0.01
N PHE A 375 4.55 37.39 0.55
CA PHE A 375 3.12 37.23 0.83
C PHE A 375 2.66 38.06 2.03
N THR A 376 3.59 38.41 2.91
CA THR A 376 3.32 39.21 4.11
C THR A 376 2.67 40.56 3.78
N SER A 377 3.18 41.25 2.76
CA SER A 377 2.66 42.57 2.36
C SER A 377 1.36 42.49 1.55
N VAL A 378 1.07 41.35 0.91
CA VAL A 378 -0.09 41.20 0.01
C VAL A 378 -1.27 40.53 0.71
N TYR A 379 -1.03 39.42 1.42
CA TYR A 379 -2.06 38.56 1.99
C TYR A 379 -2.15 38.64 3.52
N PHE A 380 -1.01 38.67 4.22
CA PHE A 380 -0.99 38.48 5.68
C PHE A 380 -1.15 39.76 6.48
N GLN A 381 -2.02 40.66 6.01
CA GLN A 381 -2.38 41.88 6.71
C GLN A 381 -3.54 41.62 7.68
N ASN A 382 -3.50 42.20 8.88
CA ASN A 382 -4.54 42.04 9.90
C ASN A 382 -5.97 42.33 9.36
N ALA A 383 -6.11 43.38 8.54
CA ALA A 383 -7.38 43.77 7.95
C ALA A 383 -7.98 42.72 6.98
N LEU A 384 -7.12 41.97 6.27
CA LEU A 384 -7.55 40.91 5.36
C LEU A 384 -7.85 39.63 6.14
N LEU A 385 -6.96 39.24 7.07
CA LEU A 385 -7.10 38.03 7.87
C LEU A 385 -8.33 38.07 8.79
N SER A 386 -8.64 39.23 9.38
CA SER A 386 -9.82 39.41 10.25
C SER A 386 -11.16 39.23 9.53
N ARG A 387 -11.18 39.24 8.18
CA ARG A 387 -12.38 39.08 7.36
C ARG A 387 -12.62 37.64 6.92
N LEU A 388 -11.66 36.74 7.19
CA LEU A 388 -11.79 35.33 6.82
C LEU A 388 -12.74 34.62 7.78
N SER A 389 -13.38 33.55 7.30
CA SER A 389 -14.08 32.59 8.15
C SER A 389 -13.12 32.00 9.19
N ILE A 390 -13.61 31.74 10.40
CA ILE A 390 -12.82 31.23 11.52
C ILE A 390 -12.04 29.96 11.14
N ASP A 391 -12.66 28.98 10.47
CA ASP A 391 -11.98 27.74 10.06
C ASP A 391 -10.76 28.00 9.17
N LYS A 392 -10.91 28.89 8.20
CA LYS A 392 -9.84 29.27 7.27
C LYS A 392 -8.72 30.02 7.99
N LEU A 393 -9.08 30.92 8.90
CA LEU A 393 -8.14 31.66 9.71
C LEU A 393 -7.35 30.73 10.64
N LEU A 394 -8.02 29.80 11.32
CA LEU A 394 -7.40 28.78 12.16
C LEU A 394 -6.44 27.89 11.36
N THR A 395 -6.82 27.49 10.14
CA THR A 395 -5.95 26.70 9.25
C THR A 395 -4.66 27.45 8.91
N ILE A 396 -4.76 28.74 8.58
CA ILE A 396 -3.58 29.59 8.28
C ILE A 396 -2.71 29.79 9.54
N ILE A 397 -3.33 30.04 10.70
CA ILE A 397 -2.62 30.20 11.98
C ILE A 397 -1.89 28.91 12.36
N LEU A 398 -2.53 27.76 12.17
CA LEU A 398 -1.92 26.45 12.41
C LEU A 398 -0.69 26.27 11.52
N GLU A 399 -0.79 26.59 10.22
CA GLU A 399 0.35 26.52 9.31
C GLU A 399 1.47 27.48 9.72
N PHE A 400 1.15 28.70 10.16
CA PHE A 400 2.14 29.65 10.69
C PHE A 400 2.88 29.08 11.91
N SER A 401 2.23 28.25 12.72
CA SER A 401 2.81 27.71 13.94
C SER A 401 3.92 26.68 13.71
N PHE A 402 3.94 26.04 12.54
CA PHE A 402 4.88 24.98 12.18
C PHE A 402 6.26 25.51 11.74
N HIS A 403 6.36 26.75 11.23
CA HIS A 403 7.61 27.27 10.66
C HIS A 403 8.16 28.47 11.43
N PRO A 404 9.49 28.55 11.71
CA PRO A 404 10.06 29.61 12.53
C PRO A 404 9.77 31.04 12.04
N HIS A 405 9.84 31.28 10.72
CA HIS A 405 9.65 32.61 10.13
C HIS A 405 8.20 33.09 10.26
N SER A 406 7.23 32.24 9.93
CA SER A 406 5.81 32.58 10.00
C SER A 406 5.31 32.62 11.45
N LYS A 407 5.86 31.80 12.34
CA LYS A 407 5.61 31.87 13.78
C LYS A 407 6.07 33.20 14.38
N SER A 408 7.28 33.64 14.04
CA SER A 408 7.79 34.95 14.47
C SER A 408 6.88 36.08 14.00
N TYR A 409 6.43 36.04 12.73
CA TYR A 409 5.49 37.01 12.18
C TYR A 409 4.14 37.00 12.94
N LEU A 410 3.59 35.82 13.23
CA LEU A 410 2.34 35.67 13.97
C LEU A 410 2.39 36.43 15.31
N PHE A 411 3.43 36.21 16.12
CA PHE A 411 3.57 36.84 17.44
C PHE A 411 3.92 38.33 17.39
N ASN A 412 4.75 38.75 16.44
CA ASN A 412 5.27 40.12 16.40
C ASN A 412 4.38 41.07 15.60
N ASN A 413 3.67 40.57 14.59
CA ASN A 413 2.96 41.40 13.60
C ASN A 413 1.44 41.17 13.61
N LEU A 414 0.96 40.06 14.17
CA LEU A 414 -0.48 39.74 14.25
C LEU A 414 -0.99 39.45 15.69
N PRO A 415 -0.61 40.23 16.72
CA PRO A 415 -1.02 39.96 18.11
C PRO A 415 -2.54 40.03 18.31
N ASN A 416 -3.25 40.87 17.56
CA ASN A 416 -4.70 40.99 17.65
C ASN A 416 -5.43 39.74 17.10
N ILE A 417 -4.88 39.10 16.06
CA ILE A 417 -5.44 37.85 15.53
C ILE A 417 -5.25 36.72 16.54
N ILE A 418 -4.05 36.62 17.15
CA ILE A 418 -3.78 35.66 18.22
C ILE A 418 -4.77 35.85 19.37
N ASN A 419 -4.90 37.08 19.87
CA ASN A 419 -5.74 37.35 21.04
C ASN A 419 -7.22 37.08 20.75
N ASN A 420 -7.73 37.52 19.59
CA ASN A 420 -9.15 37.39 19.25
C ASN A 420 -9.56 35.96 18.85
N VAL A 421 -8.62 35.16 18.33
CA VAL A 421 -8.93 33.82 17.80
C VAL A 421 -8.53 32.70 18.78
N LEU A 422 -7.45 32.87 19.54
CA LEU A 422 -6.91 31.83 20.42
C LEU A 422 -7.17 32.08 21.92
N ILE A 423 -7.41 33.33 22.34
CA ILE A 423 -7.49 33.71 23.77
C ILE A 423 -8.88 34.21 24.16
N ASP A 424 -9.71 34.67 23.22
CA ASP A 424 -11.01 35.24 23.55
C ASP A 424 -12.06 34.16 23.91
N GLU A 425 -12.27 33.98 25.21
CA GLU A 425 -13.37 33.22 25.83
C GLU A 425 -14.72 33.98 25.82
N SER A 426 -14.83 35.16 25.20
CA SER A 426 -16.07 35.96 25.22
C SER A 426 -17.03 35.68 24.04
N GLY A 427 -17.71 34.53 24.12
CA GLY A 427 -19.18 34.53 24.14
C GLY A 427 -19.99 35.00 22.90
N THR A 428 -19.91 34.29 21.78
CA THR A 428 -21.11 34.04 20.95
C THR A 428 -21.42 32.55 20.88
N ARG A 429 -22.30 32.14 21.80
CA ARG A 429 -23.28 31.04 21.72
C ARG A 429 -23.05 29.99 20.62
N PHE A 430 -22.46 28.87 21.02
CA PHE A 430 -22.96 27.58 20.55
C PHE A 430 -24.36 27.38 21.17
N GLY A 431 -25.42 27.45 20.36
CA GLY A 431 -26.79 27.14 20.80
C GLY A 431 -27.89 28.03 20.20
N ASN A 432 -28.16 27.86 18.90
CA ASN A 432 -29.48 27.67 18.25
C ASN A 432 -29.38 27.93 16.75
#